data_AF-A0AAD9D5Z9-F1
#
_entry.id   AF-A0AAD9D5Z9-F1
#
_cell.length_a   1.000
_cell.length_b   1.000
_cell.length_c   1.000
_cell.angle_alpha   90.00
_cell.angle_beta   90.00
_cell.angle_gamma   90.00
#
_symmetry.space_group_name_H-M   'P 1'
#
loop_
_entity.id
_entity.type
_entity.pdbx_description
1 polymer ?
#
loop_
_entity_poly.entity_id
_entity_poly.type
_entity_poly.pdbx_seq_one_letter_code
_entity_poly.pdbx_strand_id
1 'polypeptide(L)'
;MGRKRNQGKARKAAKAKAEDAEGVKKLQQLGLSHAKMLQDGTVFICLHGAGPLCFEGICHEFVTAFREEFYAEAFRKEFFYAANHIGDSLSSCLIAADDATVDEFAEMWNDSAKMEIAKSCFLSEGAQHILEGEYNHARENAVFARYLEQTIAIDLLKTQATMNWPKINELSRFVLDPTIRGDVHTLVKFFRKRIPCSCLDKKYEEVKSITKMGMCYNPDCPIPCAYVERSKTMYCSRCRSVTYCSRECQKAHWKLHKLHCEKCAALIAKFEAE
;
A
#
# COMPACT_ATOMS: atom_id res chain seq x y z
N MET A 1 -14.50 17.85 44.25
CA MET A 1 -14.88 16.85 43.21
C MET A 1 -13.80 16.55 42.14
N GLY A 2 -12.52 16.93 42.32
CA GLY A 2 -11.49 16.79 41.26
C GLY A 2 -10.68 15.47 41.23
N ARG A 3 -10.52 14.79 42.37
CA ARG A 3 -9.60 13.64 42.50
C ARG A 3 -10.11 12.36 41.81
N LYS A 4 -11.41 12.06 41.93
CA LYS A 4 -12.06 10.90 41.26
C LYS A 4 -12.08 11.02 39.74
N ARG A 5 -12.23 12.24 39.21
CA ARG A 5 -12.26 12.52 37.76
C ARG A 5 -10.87 12.38 37.12
N ASN A 6 -9.81 12.76 37.84
CA ASN A 6 -8.43 12.60 37.38
C ASN A 6 -7.95 11.14 37.46
N GLN A 7 -8.35 10.38 38.49
CA GLN A 7 -8.09 8.94 38.56
C GLN A 7 -8.81 8.16 37.45
N GLY A 8 -10.04 8.55 37.09
CA GLY A 8 -10.76 7.95 35.96
C GLY A 8 -10.10 8.20 34.60
N LYS A 9 -9.53 9.40 34.39
CA LYS A 9 -8.76 9.72 33.17
C LYS A 9 -7.44 8.94 33.10
N ALA A 10 -6.69 8.85 34.21
CA ALA A 10 -5.44 8.09 34.27
C ALA A 10 -5.67 6.59 34.03
N ARG A 11 -6.75 6.02 34.58
CA ARG A 11 -7.11 4.60 34.38
C ARG A 11 -7.55 4.30 32.94
N LYS A 12 -8.24 5.23 32.27
CA LYS A 12 -8.56 5.11 30.83
C LYS A 12 -7.32 5.19 29.95
N ALA A 13 -6.40 6.11 30.25
CA ALA A 13 -5.13 6.22 29.52
C ALA A 13 -4.23 4.99 29.72
N ALA A 14 -4.19 4.43 30.94
CA ALA A 14 -3.46 3.19 31.22
C ALA A 14 -4.08 1.97 30.52
N LYS A 15 -5.41 1.88 30.45
CA LYS A 15 -6.11 0.82 29.70
C LYS A 15 -5.82 0.92 28.20
N ALA A 16 -5.86 2.13 27.64
CA ALA A 16 -5.53 2.38 26.24
C ALA A 16 -4.08 2.00 25.92
N LYS A 17 -3.12 2.34 26.79
CA LYS A 17 -1.71 1.92 26.65
C LYS A 17 -1.50 0.41 26.76
N ALA A 18 -2.31 -0.28 27.56
CA ALA A 18 -2.24 -1.73 27.69
C ALA A 18 -2.82 -2.44 26.45
N GLU A 19 -3.94 -1.93 25.92
CA GLU A 19 -4.56 -2.41 24.68
C GLU A 19 -3.68 -2.12 23.45
N ASP A 20 -3.00 -0.97 23.42
CA ASP A 20 -1.98 -0.56 22.44
C ASP A 20 -0.79 -1.54 22.42
N ALA A 21 -0.22 -1.84 23.60
CA ALA A 21 0.86 -2.81 23.72
C ALA A 21 0.42 -4.25 23.36
N GLU A 22 -0.85 -4.60 23.55
CA GLU A 22 -1.39 -5.92 23.21
C GLU A 22 -1.68 -6.08 21.71
N GLY A 23 -2.13 -5.00 21.04
CA GLY A 23 -2.29 -4.94 19.59
C GLY A 23 -0.95 -5.03 18.84
N VAL A 24 0.05 -4.26 19.29
CA VAL A 24 1.43 -4.32 18.76
C VAL A 24 2.02 -5.72 18.95
N LYS A 25 1.84 -6.33 20.13
CA LYS A 25 2.29 -7.71 20.38
C LYS A 25 1.61 -8.74 19.47
N LYS A 26 0.34 -8.57 19.13
CA LYS A 26 -0.40 -9.49 18.26
C LYS A 26 0.06 -9.39 16.81
N LEU A 27 0.40 -8.18 16.34
CA LEU A 27 0.99 -7.94 15.02
C LEU A 27 2.44 -8.42 14.94
N GLN A 28 3.24 -8.20 15.98
CA GLN A 28 4.57 -8.80 16.14
C GLN A 28 4.49 -10.33 16.18
N GLN A 29 3.49 -10.93 16.81
CA GLN A 29 3.25 -12.38 16.78
C GLN A 29 2.94 -12.92 15.38
N LEU A 30 2.28 -12.12 14.53
CA LEU A 30 2.01 -12.49 13.13
C LEU A 30 3.28 -12.39 12.27
N GLY A 31 4.07 -11.33 12.41
CA GLY A 31 5.39 -11.23 11.78
C GLY A 31 6.35 -12.34 12.24
N LEU A 32 6.34 -12.63 13.55
CA LEU A 32 7.07 -13.76 14.14
C LEU A 32 6.51 -15.11 13.68
N SER A 33 5.22 -15.25 13.37
CA SER A 33 4.68 -16.52 12.86
C SER A 33 5.27 -16.87 11.49
N HIS A 34 5.48 -15.89 10.62
CA HIS A 34 6.16 -16.09 9.33
C HIS A 34 7.63 -16.48 9.53
N ALA A 35 8.35 -15.78 10.42
CA ALA A 35 9.74 -16.11 10.77
C ALA A 35 9.89 -17.47 11.48
N LYS A 36 8.91 -17.85 12.30
CA LYS A 36 8.89 -19.11 13.05
C LYS A 36 8.54 -20.30 12.16
N MET A 37 7.70 -20.13 11.15
CA MET A 37 7.43 -21.17 10.13
C MET A 37 8.65 -21.47 9.25
N LEU A 38 9.58 -20.52 9.10
CA LEU A 38 10.89 -20.74 8.47
C LEU A 38 11.86 -21.50 9.39
N GLN A 39 11.77 -21.30 10.71
CA GLN A 39 12.59 -21.99 11.72
C GLN A 39 12.09 -23.41 12.04
N ASP A 40 10.78 -23.66 11.97
CA ASP A 40 10.15 -24.94 12.29
C ASP A 40 10.24 -25.99 11.14
N GLY A 41 10.92 -25.67 10.04
CA GLY A 41 11.15 -26.62 8.94
C GLY A 41 9.91 -26.96 8.13
N THR A 42 8.82 -26.17 8.24
CA THR A 42 7.71 -26.22 7.29
C THR A 42 8.23 -25.84 5.90
N VAL A 43 8.39 -26.84 5.04
CA VAL A 43 8.90 -26.67 3.68
C VAL A 43 7.92 -25.79 2.89
N PHE A 44 8.29 -24.54 2.64
CA PHE A 44 7.69 -23.78 1.55
C PHE A 44 7.98 -24.54 0.26
N ILE A 45 6.93 -25.09 -0.37
CA ILE A 45 7.06 -25.81 -1.65
C ILE A 45 7.59 -24.85 -2.73
N CYS A 46 7.37 -23.54 -2.58
CA CYS A 46 7.86 -22.50 -3.48
C CYS A 46 8.13 -21.19 -2.71
N LEU A 47 9.21 -20.48 -3.06
CA LEU A 47 9.57 -19.17 -2.48
C LEU A 47 8.98 -17.98 -3.27
N HIS A 48 8.10 -18.22 -4.24
CA HIS A 48 7.40 -17.19 -5.03
C HIS A 48 8.32 -16.08 -5.54
N GLY A 49 9.48 -16.46 -6.11
CA GLY A 49 10.45 -15.52 -6.68
C GLY A 49 11.37 -14.83 -5.66
N ALA A 50 11.23 -15.08 -4.35
CA ALA A 50 12.19 -14.61 -3.36
C ALA A 50 13.55 -15.31 -3.52
N GLY A 51 14.61 -14.51 -3.43
CA GLY A 51 15.98 -14.99 -3.26
C GLY A 51 16.34 -15.17 -1.78
N PRO A 52 17.51 -15.77 -1.47
CA PRO A 52 17.96 -15.97 -0.10
C PRO A 52 18.04 -14.67 0.72
N LEU A 53 18.42 -13.56 0.07
CA LEU A 53 18.55 -12.23 0.67
C LEU A 53 17.21 -11.60 1.10
N CYS A 54 16.08 -12.21 0.75
CA CYS A 54 14.79 -11.73 1.22
C CYS A 54 14.56 -11.98 2.72
N PHE A 55 15.30 -12.90 3.33
CA PHE A 55 15.05 -13.40 4.67
C PHE A 55 16.15 -13.05 5.69
N GLU A 56 17.22 -12.41 5.25
CA GLU A 56 18.39 -12.11 6.10
C GLU A 56 19.02 -10.76 5.75
N GLY A 57 19.69 -10.16 6.74
CA GLY A 57 20.47 -8.93 6.59
C GLY A 57 19.63 -7.67 6.39
N ILE A 58 20.28 -6.63 5.87
CA ILE A 58 19.75 -5.27 5.77
C ILE A 58 18.42 -5.17 5.01
N CYS A 59 18.19 -6.02 4.00
CA CYS A 59 16.92 -6.03 3.26
C CYS A 59 15.74 -6.46 4.14
N HIS A 60 15.93 -7.47 5.00
CA HIS A 60 14.91 -7.93 5.93
C HIS A 60 14.63 -6.88 7.02
N GLU A 61 15.68 -6.28 7.57
CA GLU A 61 15.57 -5.19 8.57
C GLU A 61 14.81 -3.99 7.99
N PHE A 62 15.16 -3.56 6.78
CA PHE A 62 14.47 -2.48 6.07
C PHE A 62 12.98 -2.79 5.83
N VAL A 63 12.66 -3.96 5.27
CA VAL A 63 11.27 -4.37 4.99
C VAL A 63 10.43 -4.40 6.26
N THR A 64 11.03 -4.83 7.38
CA THR A 64 10.38 -4.84 8.69
C THR A 64 10.13 -3.42 9.19
N ALA A 65 11.16 -2.57 9.24
CA ALA A 65 11.06 -1.19 9.71
C ALA A 65 10.06 -0.36 8.88
N PHE A 66 10.12 -0.47 7.56
CA PHE A 66 9.21 0.22 6.64
C PHE A 66 7.74 -0.14 6.93
N ARG A 67 7.47 -1.43 7.13
CA ARG A 67 6.13 -1.93 7.43
C ARG A 67 5.64 -1.47 8.81
N GLU A 68 6.49 -1.56 9.82
CA GLU A 68 6.15 -1.16 11.18
C GLU A 68 5.76 0.32 11.24
N GLU A 69 6.53 1.20 10.62
CA GLU A 69 6.19 2.63 10.61
C GLU A 69 4.93 2.92 9.78
N PHE A 70 4.74 2.24 8.64
CA PHE A 70 3.51 2.34 7.87
C PHE A 70 2.27 2.07 8.75
N TYR A 71 2.29 0.98 9.52
CA TYR A 71 1.16 0.65 10.40
C TYR A 71 1.08 1.55 11.62
N ALA A 72 2.22 1.99 12.18
CA ALA A 72 2.22 2.95 13.26
C ALA A 72 1.50 4.24 12.83
N GLU A 73 1.80 4.74 11.63
CA GLU A 73 1.16 5.92 11.08
C GLU A 73 -0.32 5.69 10.72
N ALA A 74 -0.66 4.52 10.16
CA ALA A 74 -2.05 4.14 9.91
C ALA A 74 -2.86 4.10 11.21
N PHE A 75 -2.32 3.51 12.27
CA PHE A 75 -2.96 3.42 13.58
C PHE A 75 -3.14 4.79 14.24
N ARG A 76 -2.11 5.65 14.19
CA ARG A 76 -2.20 7.04 14.68
C ARG A 76 -3.37 7.79 14.00
N LYS A 77 -3.62 7.53 12.71
CA LYS A 77 -4.72 8.15 11.95
C LYS A 77 -6.08 7.50 12.20
N GLU A 78 -6.17 6.18 12.35
CA GLU A 78 -7.42 5.49 12.72
C GLU A 78 -7.95 5.98 14.09
N PHE A 79 -7.05 6.39 15.00
CA PHE A 79 -7.44 6.99 16.29
C PHE A 79 -7.90 8.46 16.19
N PHE A 80 -7.60 9.16 15.08
CA PHE A 80 -7.87 10.60 14.93
C PHE A 80 -8.96 10.96 13.90
N TYR A 81 -9.23 10.13 12.89
CA TYR A 81 -10.16 10.46 11.80
C TYR A 81 -11.16 9.35 11.51
N ALA A 82 -12.30 9.41 12.19
CA ALA A 82 -13.49 8.61 11.89
C ALA A 82 -14.29 9.11 10.67
N ALA A 83 -13.73 9.94 9.77
CA ALA A 83 -14.52 10.54 8.68
C ALA A 83 -13.69 11.01 7.47
N ASN A 84 -14.01 10.45 6.30
CA ASN A 84 -14.18 11.16 5.02
C ASN A 84 -13.00 11.56 4.12
N HIS A 85 -11.77 11.06 4.28
CA HIS A 85 -10.71 11.28 3.27
C HIS A 85 -10.12 9.97 2.73
N ILE A 86 -10.77 9.44 1.69
CA ILE A 86 -10.50 8.14 1.04
C ILE A 86 -9.13 8.08 0.30
N GLY A 87 -8.40 9.20 0.17
CA GLY A 87 -7.13 9.28 -0.57
C GLY A 87 -5.89 9.75 0.21
N ASP A 88 -6.05 10.57 1.26
CA ASP A 88 -4.91 11.19 1.97
C ASP A 88 -4.24 10.27 3.00
N SER A 89 -4.95 9.25 3.49
CA SER A 89 -4.40 8.35 4.51
C SER A 89 -3.24 7.51 3.95
N LEU A 90 -3.43 6.84 2.81
CA LEU A 90 -2.44 5.90 2.30
C LEU A 90 -1.12 6.57 1.88
N SER A 91 -1.19 7.68 1.12
CA SER A 91 0.00 8.40 0.68
C SER A 91 0.82 8.88 1.87
N SER A 92 0.16 9.40 2.91
CA SER A 92 0.84 9.86 4.11
C SER A 92 1.46 8.73 4.92
N CYS A 93 0.85 7.54 5.00
CA CYS A 93 1.45 6.38 5.66
C CYS A 93 2.68 5.86 4.90
N LEU A 94 2.66 5.86 3.57
CA LEU A 94 3.82 5.49 2.76
C LEU A 94 4.96 6.50 2.92
N ILE A 95 4.65 7.80 2.93
CA ILE A 95 5.64 8.87 3.15
C ILE A 95 6.24 8.75 4.56
N ALA A 96 5.43 8.47 5.59
CA ALA A 96 5.96 8.30 6.95
C ALA A 96 6.93 7.10 7.04
N ALA A 97 6.61 5.98 6.36
CA ALA A 97 7.51 4.83 6.30
C ALA A 97 8.81 5.13 5.54
N ASP A 98 8.73 5.92 4.48
CA ASP A 98 9.89 6.43 3.73
C ASP A 98 10.76 7.33 4.62
N ASP A 99 10.18 8.39 5.18
CA ASP A 99 10.85 9.36 6.05
C ASP A 99 11.53 8.69 7.27
N ALA A 100 10.90 7.66 7.85
CA ALA A 100 11.49 6.96 8.99
C ALA A 100 12.62 6.00 8.61
N THR A 101 12.72 5.59 7.35
CA THR A 101 13.74 4.62 6.90
C THR A 101 14.82 5.25 6.03
N VAL A 102 14.63 6.47 5.52
CA VAL A 102 15.54 7.09 4.54
C VAL A 102 16.97 7.25 5.06
N ASP A 103 17.14 7.68 6.31
CA ASP A 103 18.45 7.93 6.90
C ASP A 103 19.11 6.63 7.39
N GLU A 104 18.37 5.81 8.15
CA GLU A 104 18.90 4.56 8.73
C GLU A 104 19.25 3.53 7.65
N PHE A 105 18.43 3.45 6.60
CA PHE A 105 18.60 2.53 5.48
C PHE A 105 19.02 3.26 4.21
N ALA A 106 19.84 4.31 4.33
CA ALA A 106 20.32 5.09 3.18
C ALA A 106 21.00 4.21 2.12
N GLU A 107 21.68 3.13 2.52
CA GLU A 107 22.29 2.21 1.57
C GLU A 107 21.28 1.38 0.76
N MET A 108 20.05 1.21 1.26
CA MET A 108 18.94 0.64 0.49
C MET A 108 18.40 1.68 -0.47
N TRP A 109 18.01 2.85 0.04
CA TRP A 109 17.37 3.90 -0.75
C TRP A 109 18.22 4.45 -1.89
N ASN A 110 19.54 4.27 -1.86
CA ASN A 110 20.47 4.70 -2.90
C ASN A 110 20.90 3.58 -3.87
N ASP A 111 20.40 2.36 -3.73
CA ASP A 111 20.80 1.21 -4.55
C ASP A 111 19.58 0.50 -5.15
N SER A 112 19.44 0.59 -6.48
CA SER A 112 18.29 0.00 -7.18
C SER A 112 18.23 -1.52 -7.05
N ALA A 113 19.37 -2.21 -6.99
CA ALA A 113 19.40 -3.67 -6.88
C ALA A 113 18.93 -4.11 -5.49
N LYS A 114 19.34 -3.39 -4.43
CA LYS A 114 18.84 -3.65 -3.07
C LYS A 114 17.34 -3.35 -2.93
N MET A 115 16.87 -2.25 -3.52
CA MET A 115 15.44 -1.92 -3.54
C MET A 115 14.60 -2.94 -4.32
N GLU A 116 15.16 -3.50 -5.40
CA GLU A 116 14.54 -4.62 -6.14
C GLU A 116 14.42 -5.88 -5.27
N ILE A 117 15.41 -6.17 -4.42
CA ILE A 117 15.34 -7.27 -3.44
C ILE A 117 14.23 -7.00 -2.41
N ALA A 118 14.18 -5.81 -1.80
CA ALA A 118 13.13 -5.44 -0.85
C ALA A 118 11.71 -5.56 -1.47
N LYS A 119 11.55 -5.08 -2.71
CA LYS A 119 10.32 -5.27 -3.49
C LYS A 119 9.99 -6.76 -3.68
N SER A 120 10.98 -7.59 -3.95
CA SER A 120 10.81 -9.04 -4.11
C SER A 120 10.35 -9.72 -2.81
N CYS A 121 10.78 -9.23 -1.64
CA CYS A 121 10.28 -9.73 -0.34
C CYS A 121 8.77 -9.55 -0.23
N PHE A 122 8.27 -8.33 -0.46
CA PHE A 122 6.84 -8.03 -0.42
C PHE A 122 6.06 -8.81 -1.49
N LEU A 123 6.64 -9.00 -2.68
CA LEU A 123 6.02 -9.80 -3.72
C LEU A 123 5.83 -11.27 -3.30
N SER A 124 6.88 -11.87 -2.75
CA SER A 124 6.85 -13.27 -2.31
C SER A 124 5.84 -13.50 -1.19
N GLU A 125 5.90 -12.68 -0.13
CA GLU A 125 4.98 -12.76 1.00
C GLU A 125 3.53 -12.51 0.58
N GLY A 126 3.30 -11.50 -0.26
CA GLY A 126 1.96 -11.22 -0.79
C GLY A 126 1.41 -12.33 -1.68
N ALA A 127 2.24 -13.02 -2.45
CA ALA A 127 1.84 -14.19 -3.22
C ALA A 127 1.45 -15.37 -2.32
N GLN A 128 2.21 -15.60 -1.24
CA GLN A 128 1.87 -16.61 -0.25
C GLN A 128 0.49 -16.32 0.38
N HIS A 129 0.25 -15.08 0.80
CA HIS A 129 -1.05 -14.67 1.34
C HIS A 129 -2.21 -14.85 0.35
N ILE A 130 -1.98 -14.68 -0.96
CA ILE A 130 -3.01 -14.99 -1.97
C ILE A 130 -3.37 -16.49 -1.96
N LEU A 131 -2.37 -17.36 -1.84
CA LEU A 131 -2.58 -18.82 -1.84
C LEU A 131 -3.28 -19.29 -0.57
N GLU A 132 -3.05 -18.59 0.54
CA GLU A 132 -3.71 -18.84 1.84
C GLU A 132 -5.11 -18.22 1.93
N GLY A 133 -5.50 -17.35 0.99
CA GLY A 133 -6.77 -16.63 1.02
C GLY A 133 -6.76 -15.36 1.87
N GLU A 134 -5.60 -14.97 2.38
CA GLU A 134 -5.35 -13.78 3.21
C GLU A 134 -5.21 -12.50 2.35
N TYR A 135 -6.24 -12.18 1.56
CA TYR A 135 -6.17 -11.08 0.58
C TYR A 135 -5.89 -9.70 1.16
N ASN A 136 -6.13 -9.47 2.45
CA ASN A 136 -5.83 -8.17 3.07
C ASN A 136 -4.33 -7.96 3.19
N HIS A 137 -3.62 -8.93 3.77
CA HIS A 137 -2.16 -8.92 3.86
C HIS A 137 -1.53 -8.92 2.45
N ALA A 138 -2.12 -9.63 1.49
CA ALA A 138 -1.67 -9.57 0.10
C ALA A 138 -1.81 -8.16 -0.52
N ARG A 139 -2.86 -7.40 -0.18
CA ARG A 139 -3.02 -6.01 -0.68
C ARG A 139 -1.96 -5.07 -0.13
N GLU A 140 -1.67 -5.19 1.16
CA GLU A 140 -0.65 -4.38 1.83
C GLU A 140 0.73 -4.62 1.19
N ASN A 141 1.09 -5.89 1.06
CA ASN A 141 2.29 -6.31 0.33
C ASN A 141 2.30 -5.79 -1.13
N ALA A 142 1.17 -5.82 -1.84
CA ALA A 142 1.09 -5.29 -3.19
C ALA A 142 1.29 -3.77 -3.26
N VAL A 143 0.76 -3.04 -2.28
CA VAL A 143 0.93 -1.58 -2.14
C VAL A 143 2.41 -1.26 -1.89
N PHE A 144 3.07 -1.94 -0.96
CA PHE A 144 4.50 -1.74 -0.69
C PHE A 144 5.34 -2.06 -1.92
N ALA A 145 5.15 -3.23 -2.52
CA ALA A 145 5.88 -3.61 -3.73
C ALA A 145 5.68 -2.62 -4.88
N ARG A 146 4.45 -2.12 -5.07
CA ARG A 146 4.14 -1.10 -6.09
C ARG A 146 4.79 0.24 -5.76
N TYR A 147 4.78 0.66 -4.50
CA TYR A 147 5.41 1.91 -4.06
C TYR A 147 6.91 1.88 -4.34
N LEU A 148 7.62 0.82 -3.90
CA LEU A 148 9.05 0.66 -4.17
C LEU A 148 9.35 0.59 -5.67
N GLU A 149 8.53 -0.14 -6.47
CA GLU A 149 8.66 -0.16 -7.93
C GLU A 149 8.63 1.24 -8.56
N GLN A 150 7.76 2.12 -8.05
CA GLN A 150 7.62 3.48 -8.54
C GLN A 150 8.75 4.39 -8.03
N THR A 151 9.16 4.26 -6.78
CA THR A 151 10.30 4.99 -6.22
C THR A 151 11.60 4.64 -6.95
N ILE A 152 11.86 3.36 -7.22
CA ILE A 152 13.00 2.94 -8.06
C ILE A 152 12.95 3.63 -9.42
N ALA A 153 11.79 3.64 -10.09
CA ALA A 153 11.64 4.25 -11.40
C ALA A 153 11.86 5.78 -11.40
N ILE A 154 11.44 6.47 -10.36
CA ILE A 154 11.49 7.95 -10.25
C ILE A 154 12.82 8.43 -9.70
N ASP A 155 13.33 7.80 -8.65
CA ASP A 155 14.43 8.33 -7.86
C ASP A 155 15.78 7.74 -8.25
N LEU A 156 15.81 6.46 -8.65
CA LEU A 156 17.05 5.74 -8.95
C LEU A 156 17.31 5.60 -10.45
N LEU A 157 16.29 5.19 -11.20
CA LEU A 157 16.43 4.91 -12.63
C LEU A 157 16.08 6.10 -13.54
N LYS A 158 15.39 7.11 -13.00
CA LYS A 158 14.92 8.30 -13.75
C LYS A 158 14.18 7.90 -15.05
N THR A 159 13.30 6.89 -14.97
CA THR A 159 12.49 6.42 -16.10
C THR A 159 11.04 6.89 -16.04
N GLN A 160 10.66 7.58 -14.96
CA GLN A 160 9.32 8.05 -14.73
C GLN A 160 9.34 9.41 -14.01
N ALA A 161 8.49 10.36 -14.45
CA ALA A 161 8.46 11.72 -13.92
C ALA A 161 7.78 11.85 -12.54
N THR A 162 6.70 11.10 -12.32
CA THR A 162 5.82 11.27 -11.14
C THR A 162 5.19 9.95 -10.73
N MET A 163 4.92 9.77 -9.43
CA MET A 163 4.22 8.62 -8.84
C MET A 163 2.85 8.35 -9.49
N ASN A 164 2.56 7.09 -9.84
CA ASN A 164 1.26 6.66 -10.34
C ASN A 164 0.33 6.24 -9.19
N TRP A 165 -0.16 7.24 -8.45
CA TRP A 165 -1.09 7.04 -7.33
C TRP A 165 -2.34 6.23 -7.69
N PRO A 166 -2.98 6.38 -8.87
CA PRO A 166 -4.12 5.53 -9.24
C PRO A 166 -3.77 4.04 -9.25
N LYS A 167 -2.57 3.66 -9.70
CA LYS A 167 -2.14 2.25 -9.70
C LYS A 167 -1.82 1.71 -8.31
N ILE A 168 -1.36 2.54 -7.39
CA ILE A 168 -1.17 2.18 -5.99
C ILE A 168 -2.55 2.01 -5.31
N ASN A 169 -3.43 2.99 -5.48
CA ASN A 169 -4.75 3.00 -4.84
C ASN A 169 -5.66 1.87 -5.35
N GLU A 170 -5.52 1.44 -6.61
CA GLU A 170 -6.17 0.24 -7.18
C GLU A 170 -5.88 -1.06 -6.40
N LEU A 171 -4.73 -1.14 -5.71
CA LEU A 171 -4.32 -2.31 -4.92
C LEU A 171 -4.73 -2.20 -3.45
N SER A 172 -4.93 -0.99 -2.96
CA SER A 172 -5.16 -0.70 -1.55
C SER A 172 -6.52 -1.17 -1.03
N ARG A 173 -6.58 -1.32 0.30
CA ARG A 173 -7.74 -1.78 1.07
C ARG A 173 -8.67 -0.65 1.52
N PHE A 174 -8.34 0.64 1.34
CA PHE A 174 -9.03 1.78 1.97
C PHE A 174 -10.44 2.08 1.43
N VAL A 175 -11.26 1.05 1.35
CA VAL A 175 -12.69 1.12 1.21
C VAL A 175 -13.26 0.72 2.57
N LEU A 176 -13.91 1.67 3.23
CA LEU A 176 -14.64 1.46 4.49
C LEU A 176 -15.82 0.49 4.32
N ASP A 177 -16.13 0.09 3.09
CA ASP A 177 -17.16 -0.88 2.76
C ASP A 177 -16.55 -2.28 2.55
N PRO A 178 -16.83 -3.27 3.44
CA PRO A 178 -16.35 -4.63 3.31
C PRO A 178 -16.89 -5.37 2.06
N THR A 179 -17.88 -4.79 1.37
CA THR A 179 -18.46 -5.31 0.11
C THR A 179 -17.74 -4.78 -1.13
N ILE A 180 -17.08 -3.61 -1.06
CA ILE A 180 -16.33 -3.00 -2.16
C ILE A 180 -14.84 -3.22 -1.91
N ARG A 181 -14.40 -4.48 -2.05
CA ARG A 181 -12.97 -4.80 -2.06
C ARG A 181 -12.43 -4.48 -3.45
N GLY A 182 -11.27 -3.83 -3.56
CA GLY A 182 -10.58 -3.75 -4.85
C GLY A 182 -10.57 -5.13 -5.52
N ASP A 183 -10.82 -5.25 -6.81
CA ASP A 183 -11.10 -6.56 -7.38
C ASP A 183 -9.93 -7.53 -7.20
N VAL A 184 -10.21 -8.74 -6.70
CA VAL A 184 -9.18 -9.78 -6.47
C VAL A 184 -8.45 -10.13 -7.76
N HIS A 185 -9.12 -9.96 -8.91
CA HIS A 185 -8.48 -10.05 -10.23
C HIS A 185 -7.27 -9.13 -10.35
N THR A 186 -7.40 -7.84 -10.09
CA THR A 186 -6.30 -6.88 -10.20
C THR A 186 -5.15 -7.24 -9.26
N LEU A 187 -5.47 -7.68 -8.04
CA LEU A 187 -4.47 -8.11 -7.06
C LEU A 187 -3.70 -9.34 -7.54
N VAL A 188 -4.40 -10.43 -7.88
CA VAL A 188 -3.75 -11.67 -8.36
C VAL A 188 -2.97 -11.42 -9.65
N LYS A 189 -3.54 -10.64 -10.57
CA LYS A 189 -2.86 -10.24 -11.82
C LYS A 189 -1.61 -9.40 -11.55
N PHE A 190 -1.60 -8.58 -10.51
CA PHE A 190 -0.43 -7.77 -10.13
C PHE A 190 0.76 -8.66 -9.75
N PHE A 191 0.55 -9.61 -8.83
CA PHE A 191 1.60 -10.53 -8.38
C PHE A 191 2.02 -11.49 -9.49
N ARG A 192 1.06 -12.11 -10.19
CA ARG A 192 1.34 -13.04 -11.29
C ARG A 192 2.24 -12.43 -12.38
N LYS A 193 2.12 -11.13 -12.64
CA LYS A 193 2.95 -10.43 -13.63
C LYS A 193 4.35 -10.04 -13.13
N ARG A 194 4.60 -10.07 -11.83
CA ARG A 194 5.86 -9.64 -11.19
C ARG A 194 6.69 -10.79 -10.67
N ILE A 195 6.08 -11.96 -10.53
CA ILE A 195 6.73 -13.15 -10.00
C ILE A 195 6.80 -14.20 -11.11
N PRO A 196 7.99 -14.74 -11.42
CA PRO A 196 8.14 -15.87 -12.32
C PRO A 196 7.74 -17.18 -11.61
N CYS A 197 6.49 -17.27 -11.15
CA CYS A 197 5.95 -18.41 -10.39
C CYS A 197 4.57 -18.81 -10.91
N SER A 198 4.41 -20.10 -11.21
CA SER A 198 3.15 -20.68 -11.69
C SER A 198 2.11 -20.93 -10.59
N CYS A 199 2.48 -20.82 -9.30
CA CYS A 199 1.54 -21.03 -8.19
C CYS A 199 0.31 -20.10 -8.27
N LEU A 200 0.45 -18.92 -8.90
CA LEU A 200 -0.63 -17.97 -9.08
C LEU A 200 -1.48 -18.21 -10.34
N ASP A 201 -1.11 -19.14 -11.22
CA ASP A 201 -1.85 -19.39 -12.47
C ASP A 201 -3.25 -19.92 -12.18
N LYS A 202 -3.38 -20.98 -11.36
CA LYS A 202 -4.69 -21.50 -10.95
C LYS A 202 -5.55 -20.41 -10.31
N LYS A 203 -4.94 -19.64 -9.40
CA LYS A 203 -5.65 -18.54 -8.74
C LYS A 203 -6.12 -17.49 -9.73
N TYR A 204 -5.30 -17.16 -10.72
CA TYR A 204 -5.66 -16.22 -11.78
C TYR A 204 -6.85 -16.71 -12.59
N GLU A 205 -6.89 -18.00 -12.95
CA GLU A 205 -8.01 -18.60 -13.67
C GLU A 205 -9.34 -18.51 -12.90
N GLU A 206 -9.30 -18.63 -11.56
CA GLU A 206 -10.48 -18.46 -10.69
C GLU A 206 -11.02 -17.02 -10.69
N VAL A 207 -10.16 -16.02 -10.87
CA VAL A 207 -10.52 -14.60 -10.69
C VAL A 207 -10.54 -13.79 -11.99
N LYS A 208 -10.05 -14.31 -13.11
CA LYS A 208 -9.86 -13.55 -14.37
C LYS A 208 -11.15 -12.94 -14.93
N SER A 209 -12.32 -13.48 -14.59
CA SER A 209 -13.64 -13.00 -14.99
C SER A 209 -14.20 -11.90 -14.08
N ILE A 210 -13.61 -11.67 -12.90
CA ILE A 210 -14.06 -10.62 -11.99
C ILE A 210 -13.84 -9.25 -12.66
N THR A 211 -14.89 -8.44 -12.65
CA THR A 211 -14.89 -7.07 -13.17
C THR A 211 -13.84 -6.24 -12.45
N LYS A 212 -13.01 -5.54 -13.23
CA LYS A 212 -11.99 -4.66 -12.67
C LYS A 212 -12.62 -3.38 -12.18
N MET A 213 -12.27 -2.96 -10.98
CA MET A 213 -12.78 -1.75 -10.36
C MET A 213 -11.72 -0.65 -10.34
N GLY A 214 -12.16 0.60 -10.33
CA GLY A 214 -11.31 1.79 -10.26
C GLY A 214 -11.98 2.87 -9.41
N MET A 215 -11.15 3.66 -8.73
CA MET A 215 -11.61 4.72 -7.84
C MET A 215 -11.78 6.04 -8.60
N CYS A 216 -12.83 6.80 -8.28
CA CYS A 216 -12.99 8.20 -8.61
C CYS A 216 -12.40 9.05 -7.48
N TYR A 217 -11.53 10.01 -7.81
CA TYR A 217 -10.85 10.85 -6.83
C TYR A 217 -11.67 12.08 -6.41
N ASN A 218 -12.89 12.23 -6.90
CA ASN A 218 -13.78 13.26 -6.39
C ASN A 218 -14.30 12.82 -5.01
N PRO A 219 -13.97 13.52 -3.91
CA PRO A 219 -14.46 13.15 -2.58
C PRO A 219 -15.99 13.24 -2.48
N ASP A 220 -16.62 14.09 -3.31
CA ASP A 220 -18.07 14.27 -3.39
C ASP A 220 -18.70 13.39 -4.48
N CYS A 221 -18.04 12.30 -4.87
CA CYS A 221 -18.60 11.37 -5.86
C CYS A 221 -19.90 10.74 -5.32
N PRO A 222 -21.01 10.78 -6.06
CA PRO A 222 -22.28 10.21 -5.59
C PRO A 222 -22.29 8.68 -5.60
N ILE A 223 -21.28 8.04 -6.20
CA ILE A 223 -21.17 6.59 -6.28
C ILE A 223 -20.62 6.07 -4.95
N PRO A 224 -21.23 5.04 -4.34
CA PRO A 224 -20.75 4.45 -3.09
C PRO A 224 -19.26 4.14 -3.14
N CYS A 225 -18.55 4.63 -2.12
CA CYS A 225 -17.09 4.52 -1.99
C CYS A 225 -16.28 5.10 -3.15
N ALA A 226 -16.91 5.79 -4.10
CA ALA A 226 -16.33 6.28 -5.34
C ALA A 226 -15.74 5.18 -6.25
N TYR A 227 -16.16 3.92 -6.14
CA TYR A 227 -15.68 2.83 -7.01
C TYR A 227 -16.63 2.56 -8.17
N VAL A 228 -16.06 2.48 -9.38
CA VAL A 228 -16.78 2.11 -10.61
C VAL A 228 -16.00 1.05 -11.37
N GLU A 229 -16.64 0.44 -12.36
CA GLU A 229 -15.93 -0.38 -13.33
C GLU A 229 -14.77 0.42 -13.95
N ARG A 230 -13.55 -0.15 -13.95
CA ARG A 230 -12.33 0.54 -14.39
C ARG A 230 -12.41 1.03 -15.84
N SER A 231 -13.16 0.35 -16.69
CA SER A 231 -13.39 0.79 -18.08
C SER A 231 -14.14 2.13 -18.16
N LYS A 232 -14.85 2.52 -17.10
CA LYS A 232 -15.60 3.77 -16.98
C LYS A 232 -14.81 4.87 -16.28
N THR A 233 -13.58 4.61 -15.82
CA THR A 233 -12.72 5.67 -15.28
C THR A 233 -11.89 6.33 -16.36
N MET A 234 -11.65 7.63 -16.17
CA MET A 234 -10.80 8.44 -17.03
C MET A 234 -9.73 9.14 -16.19
N TYR A 235 -8.48 9.07 -16.65
CA TYR A 235 -7.39 9.81 -16.04
C TYR A 235 -7.55 11.31 -16.30
N CYS A 236 -7.07 12.13 -15.37
CA CYS A 236 -6.79 13.53 -15.69
C CYS A 236 -5.78 13.57 -16.84
N SER A 237 -6.18 14.14 -17.98
CA SER A 237 -5.34 14.15 -19.19
C SER A 237 -4.04 14.93 -19.03
N ARG A 238 -3.98 15.86 -18.07
CA ARG A 238 -2.80 16.71 -17.81
C ARG A 238 -1.76 15.98 -16.97
N CYS A 239 -2.11 15.59 -15.73
CA CYS A 239 -1.15 15.00 -14.81
C CYS A 239 -1.13 13.47 -14.80
N ARG A 240 -2.20 12.80 -15.25
CA ARG A 240 -2.37 11.34 -15.19
C ARG A 240 -2.25 10.75 -13.76
N SER A 241 -2.31 11.58 -12.72
CA SER A 241 -2.13 11.20 -11.30
C SER A 241 -3.44 10.96 -10.54
N VAL A 242 -4.60 11.17 -11.16
CA VAL A 242 -5.93 10.92 -10.58
C VAL A 242 -6.89 10.41 -11.64
N THR A 243 -7.92 9.69 -11.21
CA THR A 243 -8.99 9.15 -12.07
C THR A 243 -10.36 9.66 -11.67
N TYR A 244 -11.28 9.76 -12.62
CA TYR A 244 -12.66 10.21 -12.42
C TYR A 244 -13.63 9.26 -13.12
N CYS A 245 -14.83 9.06 -12.59
CA CYS A 245 -15.88 8.30 -13.27
C CYS A 245 -16.64 9.12 -14.32
N SER A 246 -16.50 10.45 -14.31
CA SER A 246 -17.16 11.34 -15.25
C SER A 246 -16.49 12.72 -15.31
N ARG A 247 -16.83 13.51 -16.33
CA ARG A 247 -16.35 14.91 -16.47
C ARG A 247 -16.89 15.82 -15.37
N GLU A 248 -18.09 15.52 -14.86
CA GLU A 248 -18.73 16.25 -13.77
C GLU A 248 -17.92 16.09 -12.47
N CYS A 249 -17.53 14.86 -12.14
CA CYS A 249 -16.64 14.59 -11.00
C CYS A 249 -15.28 15.26 -11.15
N GLN A 250 -14.72 15.29 -12.36
CA GLN A 250 -13.48 16.02 -12.62
C GLN A 250 -13.63 17.53 -12.37
N LYS A 251 -14.70 18.14 -12.88
CA LYS A 251 -14.98 19.58 -12.69
C LYS A 251 -15.22 19.93 -11.22
N ALA A 252 -15.96 19.08 -10.49
CA ALA A 252 -16.22 19.26 -9.07
C ALA A 252 -14.92 19.23 -8.25
N HIS A 253 -14.06 18.23 -8.50
CA HIS A 253 -12.78 18.09 -7.82
C HIS A 253 -11.73 19.14 -8.23
N TRP A 254 -11.95 19.88 -9.33
CA TRP A 254 -10.93 20.76 -9.93
C TRP A 254 -10.32 21.78 -8.95
N LYS A 255 -11.14 22.38 -8.07
CA LYS A 255 -10.66 23.39 -7.11
C LYS A 255 -9.58 22.85 -6.18
N LEU A 256 -9.70 21.60 -5.74
CA LEU A 256 -8.72 20.93 -4.88
C LEU A 256 -7.57 20.36 -5.70
N HIS A 257 -7.88 19.78 -6.87
CA HIS A 257 -6.89 19.12 -7.72
C HIS A 257 -5.92 20.08 -8.43
N LYS A 258 -6.36 21.30 -8.77
CA LYS A 258 -5.65 22.22 -9.69
C LYS A 258 -4.17 22.39 -9.35
N LEU A 259 -3.85 22.70 -8.09
CA LEU A 259 -2.47 22.96 -7.67
C LEU A 259 -1.58 21.71 -7.82
N HIS A 260 -2.09 20.55 -7.42
CA HIS A 260 -1.39 19.28 -7.61
C HIS A 260 -1.24 18.94 -9.10
N CYS A 261 -2.29 19.16 -9.90
CA CYS A 261 -2.28 18.94 -11.34
C CYS A 261 -1.19 19.76 -12.05
N GLU A 262 -1.08 21.04 -11.71
CA GLU A 262 -0.08 21.95 -12.30
C GLU A 262 1.34 21.51 -11.97
N LYS A 263 1.61 21.12 -10.71
CA LYS A 263 2.91 20.58 -10.29
C LYS A 263 3.29 19.30 -11.05
N CYS A 264 2.39 18.32 -11.07
CA CYS A 264 2.64 17.05 -11.78
C CYS A 264 2.79 17.26 -13.29
N ALA A 265 1.97 18.11 -13.91
CA ALA A 265 2.07 18.41 -15.33
C ALA A 265 3.40 19.10 -15.68
N ALA A 266 3.91 19.99 -14.82
CA ALA A 266 5.21 20.62 -15.00
C ALA A 266 6.36 19.61 -14.91
N LEU A 267 6.31 18.68 -13.94
CA LEU A 267 7.30 17.60 -13.81
C LEU A 267 7.30 16.67 -15.04
N ILE A 268 6.11 16.29 -15.51
CA ILE A 268 5.96 15.46 -16.72
C ILE A 268 6.52 16.18 -17.93
N ALA A 269 6.17 17.45 -18.14
CA ALA A 269 6.66 18.23 -19.27
C ALA A 269 8.18 18.41 -19.25
N LYS A 270 8.78 18.58 -18.06
CA LYS A 270 10.23 18.64 -17.90
C LYS A 270 10.88 17.31 -18.29
N PHE A 271 10.34 16.20 -17.79
CA PHE A 271 10.85 14.86 -18.09
C PHE A 271 10.71 14.47 -19.56
N GLU A 272 9.60 14.81 -20.21
CA GLU A 272 9.37 14.52 -21.64
C GLU A 272 10.23 15.40 -22.58
N ALA A 273 10.88 16.44 -22.06
CA ALA A 273 11.76 17.33 -22.81
C ALA A 273 13.25 16.97 -22.73
N GLU A 274 13.62 16.07 -21.81
CA GLU A 274 14.98 15.54 -21.62
C GLU A 274 15.20 14.28 -22.49
#